data_AF-A0A087TZC8-F1
#
_entry.id   AF-A0A087TZC8-F1
#
_cell.length_a   1.000
_cell.length_b   1.000
_cell.length_c   1.000
_cell.angle_alpha   90.00
_cell.angle_beta   90.00
_cell.angle_gamma   90.00
#
_symmetry.space_group_name_H-M   'P 1'
#
loop_
_entity.id
_entity.type
_entity.pdbx_description
1 polymer ?
#
loop_
_entity_poly.entity_id
_entity_poly.type
_entity_poly.pdbx_seq_one_letter_code
_entity_poly.pdbx_strand_id
1 'polypeptide(L)'
;MAACKGCCGTGQIKCFIRLTITWTDHMDDHVVEQVAALRDDRIRSVTGEVVCEEQDAVLWPLTHFPDTTVSMASAQLIQKHASSFTSEKVLQQRHKVSVVPVAAVKYKWKNHEGLFHVYGYEQKVYAPDYPQTCCCCCIL
;
A
#
# COMPACT_ATOMS: atom_id res chain seq x y z
N MET A 1 44.75 -35.29 -13.88
CA MET A 1 44.12 -34.96 -12.58
C MET A 1 45.11 -34.13 -11.78
N ALA A 2 44.82 -32.86 -11.50
CA ALA A 2 45.72 -32.01 -10.71
C ALA A 2 45.44 -32.22 -9.20
N ALA A 3 46.47 -32.57 -8.43
CA ALA A 3 46.34 -32.74 -6.98
C ALA A 3 46.20 -31.38 -6.27
N CYS A 4 45.30 -31.29 -5.30
CA CYS A 4 45.12 -30.07 -4.49
C CYS A 4 46.44 -29.72 -3.78
N LYS A 5 46.98 -28.51 -4.00
CA LYS A 5 48.25 -28.06 -3.40
C LYS A 5 48.24 -28.00 -1.87
N GLY A 6 47.08 -27.82 -1.25
CA GLY A 6 46.96 -27.69 0.21
C GLY A 6 46.93 -29.02 0.96
N CYS A 7 46.48 -30.11 0.33
CA CYS A 7 46.38 -31.43 0.97
C CYS A 7 47.07 -32.55 0.19
N CYS A 8 47.77 -32.25 -0.91
CA CYS A 8 48.41 -33.21 -1.81
C CYS A 8 47.48 -34.37 -2.25
N GLY A 9 46.17 -34.10 -2.37
CA GLY A 9 45.18 -35.12 -2.73
C GLY A 9 44.73 -36.05 -1.58
N THR A 10 45.13 -35.78 -0.34
CA THR A 10 44.77 -36.58 0.86
C THR A 10 43.64 -35.98 1.71
N GLY A 11 43.21 -34.76 1.40
CA GLY A 11 42.18 -34.06 2.16
C GLY A 11 40.77 -34.58 1.88
N GLN A 12 39.90 -34.49 2.88
CA GLN A 12 38.48 -34.79 2.74
C GLN A 12 37.71 -33.54 2.30
N ILE A 13 36.77 -33.70 1.36
CA ILE A 13 35.89 -32.60 0.93
C ILE A 13 34.74 -32.49 1.93
N LYS A 14 34.63 -31.33 2.57
CA LYS A 14 33.48 -31.02 3.43
C LYS A 14 32.39 -30.36 2.59
N CYS A 15 31.41 -31.14 2.17
CA CYS A 15 30.20 -30.63 1.53
C CYS A 15 29.19 -30.20 2.59
N PHE A 16 28.47 -29.11 2.32
CA PHE A 16 27.32 -28.69 3.13
C PHE A 16 26.25 -28.08 2.24
N ILE A 17 25.00 -28.12 2.70
CA ILE A 17 23.91 -27.40 2.07
C ILE A 17 23.84 -26.03 2.75
N ARG A 18 23.95 -24.97 1.95
CA ARG A 18 23.75 -23.59 2.43
C ARG A 18 22.32 -23.17 2.14
N LEU A 19 21.52 -23.02 3.19
CA LEU A 19 20.20 -22.42 3.11
C LEU A 19 20.31 -20.91 3.32
N THR A 20 19.79 -20.12 2.37
CA THR A 20 19.66 -18.67 2.52
C THR A 20 18.17 -18.36 2.66
N ILE A 21 17.78 -17.73 3.77
CA ILE A 21 16.39 -17.34 4.03
C ILE A 21 16.29 -15.83 3.81
N THR A 22 15.36 -15.41 2.96
CA THR A 22 15.01 -14.01 2.72
C THR A 22 13.59 -13.75 3.18
N TRP A 23 13.39 -12.63 3.89
CA TRP A 23 12.09 -12.18 4.36
C TRP A 23 11.68 -10.97 3.52
N THR A 24 10.48 -11.02 2.93
CA THR A 24 9.96 -9.97 2.05
C THR A 24 8.48 -9.81 2.30
N ASP A 25 8.02 -8.55 2.38
CA ASP A 25 6.61 -8.21 2.44
C ASP A 25 6.13 -7.79 1.05
N HIS A 26 5.07 -8.44 0.57
CA HIS A 26 4.40 -8.07 -0.68
C HIS A 26 3.15 -7.27 -0.38
N MET A 27 3.09 -6.04 -0.89
CA MET A 27 1.99 -5.12 -0.63
C MET A 27 1.26 -4.79 -1.93
N ASP A 28 -0.07 -4.91 -1.89
CA ASP A 28 -0.98 -4.44 -2.92
C ASP A 28 -2.20 -3.81 -2.25
N ASP A 29 -2.78 -2.82 -2.90
CA ASP A 29 -3.89 -2.03 -2.39
C ASP A 29 -4.81 -1.57 -3.52
N HIS A 30 -6.02 -1.22 -3.15
CA HIS A 30 -7.05 -0.70 -4.03
C HIS A 30 -7.69 0.52 -3.38
N VAL A 31 -7.84 1.60 -4.14
CA VAL A 31 -8.50 2.82 -3.68
C VAL A 31 -9.85 2.91 -4.36
N VAL A 32 -10.89 3.08 -3.55
CA VAL A 32 -12.25 3.35 -4.03
C VAL A 32 -12.43 4.87 -4.07
N GLU A 33 -12.29 5.47 -5.25
CA GLU A 33 -12.46 6.91 -5.42
C GLU A 33 -13.94 7.31 -5.31
N GLN A 34 -14.29 8.06 -4.25
CA GLN A 34 -15.62 8.68 -4.12
C GLN A 34 -15.63 10.15 -4.53
N VAL A 35 -14.46 10.80 -4.59
CA VAL A 35 -14.30 12.21 -4.93
C VAL A 35 -13.40 12.32 -6.16
N ALA A 36 -14.00 12.56 -7.33
CA ALA A 36 -13.28 12.61 -8.61
C ALA A 36 -12.14 13.66 -8.66
N ALA A 37 -12.17 14.66 -7.79
CA ALA A 37 -11.11 15.67 -7.70
C ALA A 37 -9.83 15.15 -7.01
N LEU A 38 -9.92 14.13 -6.15
CA LEU A 38 -8.78 13.56 -5.43
C LEU A 38 -8.36 12.25 -6.10
N ARG A 39 -7.24 12.31 -6.82
CA ARG A 39 -6.59 11.12 -7.40
C ARG A 39 -6.08 10.16 -6.32
N ASP A 40 -6.08 8.87 -6.64
CA ASP A 40 -5.54 7.77 -5.84
C ASP A 40 -4.20 8.04 -5.14
N ASP A 41 -3.24 8.67 -5.82
CA ASP A 41 -1.90 8.94 -5.28
C ASP A 41 -1.94 9.81 -4.02
N ARG A 42 -2.89 10.75 -3.96
CA ARG A 42 -3.08 11.61 -2.80
C ARG A 42 -3.67 10.84 -1.64
N ILE A 43 -4.65 9.99 -1.90
CA ILE A 43 -5.32 9.16 -0.88
C ILE A 43 -4.33 8.15 -0.27
N ARG A 44 -3.46 7.54 -1.10
CA ARG A 44 -2.39 6.64 -0.64
C ARG A 44 -1.35 7.33 0.23
N SER A 45 -1.23 8.66 0.13
CA SER A 45 -0.26 9.45 0.88
C SER A 45 -0.72 9.87 2.28
N VAL A 46 -1.92 9.49 2.70
CA VAL A 46 -2.54 9.89 3.98
C VAL A 46 -3.09 8.71 4.74
N THR A 47 -3.33 8.92 6.03
CA THR A 47 -3.97 7.93 6.90
C THR A 47 -5.44 8.27 7.16
N GLY A 48 -6.18 7.27 7.60
CA GLY A 48 -7.60 7.34 7.92
C GLY A 48 -8.00 6.34 8.98
N GLU A 49 -9.30 6.21 9.20
CA GLU A 49 -9.86 5.28 10.18
C GLU A 49 -9.69 3.84 9.70
N VAL A 50 -9.16 2.96 10.54
CA VAL A 50 -9.09 1.53 10.24
C VAL A 50 -10.41 0.90 10.65
N VAL A 51 -11.22 0.53 9.65
CA VAL A 51 -12.57 -0.04 9.88
C VAL A 51 -12.57 -1.56 9.89
N CYS A 52 -11.54 -2.18 9.30
CA CYS A 52 -11.34 -3.62 9.33
C CYS A 52 -9.85 -3.92 9.26
N GLU A 53 -9.35 -4.77 10.15
CA GLU A 53 -7.99 -5.29 10.10
C GLU A 53 -8.00 -6.75 10.55
N GLU A 54 -7.51 -7.63 9.69
CA GLU A 54 -7.43 -9.07 9.94
C GLU A 54 -6.03 -9.56 9.57
N GLN A 55 -5.54 -10.54 10.33
CA GLN A 55 -4.24 -11.15 10.07
C GLN A 55 -4.30 -12.64 10.40
N ASP A 56 -3.89 -13.47 9.44
CA ASP A 56 -3.80 -14.93 9.59
C ASP A 56 -2.79 -15.49 8.59
N ALA A 57 -2.50 -16.79 8.62
CA ALA A 57 -1.66 -17.47 7.63
C ALA A 57 -2.27 -17.41 6.22
N VAL A 58 -3.60 -17.47 6.12
CA VAL A 58 -4.38 -17.33 4.89
C VAL A 58 -5.66 -16.58 5.22
N LEU A 59 -5.98 -15.53 4.47
CA LEU A 59 -7.20 -14.75 4.66
C LEU A 59 -8.26 -15.07 3.61
N TRP A 60 -9.53 -14.90 4.02
CA TRP A 60 -10.67 -15.00 3.13
C TRP A 60 -11.12 -13.60 2.68
N PRO A 61 -11.69 -13.47 1.47
CA PRO A 61 -12.26 -12.20 1.03
C PRO A 61 -13.37 -11.71 1.95
N LEU A 62 -13.48 -10.39 2.07
CA LEU A 62 -14.58 -9.74 2.76
C LEU A 62 -15.86 -9.93 1.94
N THR A 63 -16.82 -10.69 2.45
CA THR A 63 -18.08 -11.02 1.76
C THR A 63 -19.27 -10.15 2.14
N HIS A 64 -19.19 -9.44 3.27
CA HIS A 64 -20.31 -8.69 3.86
C HIS A 64 -19.96 -7.23 4.14
N PHE A 65 -18.99 -6.67 3.41
CA PHE A 65 -18.66 -5.26 3.56
C PHE A 65 -19.79 -4.39 2.98
N PRO A 66 -20.20 -3.29 3.63
CA PRO A 66 -21.30 -2.44 3.16
C PRO A 66 -21.10 -1.91 1.73
N ASP A 67 -19.86 -1.62 1.37
CA ASP A 67 -19.46 -1.25 0.03
C ASP A 67 -19.03 -2.51 -0.76
N THR A 68 -19.76 -2.81 -1.83
CA THR A 68 -19.48 -3.98 -2.67
C THR A 68 -18.18 -3.84 -3.46
N THR A 69 -17.73 -2.61 -3.75
CA THR A 69 -16.45 -2.38 -4.42
C THR A 69 -15.28 -2.82 -3.54
N VAL A 70 -15.36 -2.59 -2.23
CA VAL A 70 -14.39 -3.08 -1.24
C VAL A 70 -14.39 -4.60 -1.18
N SER A 71 -15.57 -5.23 -1.18
CA SER A 71 -15.69 -6.69 -1.20
C SER A 71 -15.07 -7.31 -2.47
N MET A 72 -15.31 -6.69 -3.63
CA MET A 72 -14.71 -7.10 -4.90
C MET A 72 -13.18 -6.92 -4.90
N ALA A 73 -12.70 -5.77 -4.45
CA ALA A 73 -11.27 -5.48 -4.34
C ALA A 73 -10.57 -6.47 -3.41
N SER A 74 -11.19 -6.79 -2.28
CA SER A 74 -10.71 -7.79 -1.32
C SER A 74 -10.53 -9.17 -1.99
N ALA A 75 -11.54 -9.62 -2.74
CA ALA A 75 -11.49 -10.89 -3.48
C ALA A 75 -10.38 -10.89 -4.54
N GLN A 76 -10.23 -9.79 -5.29
CA GLN A 76 -9.20 -9.67 -6.32
C GLN A 76 -7.78 -9.67 -5.74
N LEU A 77 -7.55 -8.95 -4.64
CA LEU A 77 -6.24 -8.87 -3.99
C LEU A 77 -5.83 -10.22 -3.42
N ILE A 78 -6.74 -10.92 -2.73
CA ILE A 78 -6.46 -12.26 -2.18
C ILE A 78 -6.19 -13.26 -3.31
N GLN A 79 -7.00 -13.25 -4.38
CA GLN A 79 -6.79 -14.14 -5.51
C GLN A 79 -5.46 -13.86 -6.24
N LYS A 80 -5.08 -12.58 -6.37
CA LYS A 80 -3.78 -12.18 -6.93
C LYS A 80 -2.64 -12.74 -6.09
N HIS A 81 -2.71 -12.57 -4.76
CA HIS A 81 -1.66 -13.03 -3.84
C HIS A 81 -1.52 -14.56 -3.84
N ALA A 82 -2.64 -15.29 -3.95
CA ALA A 82 -2.65 -16.75 -4.00
C ALA A 82 -1.90 -17.33 -5.22
N SER A 83 -1.80 -16.58 -6.32
CA SER A 83 -1.15 -17.04 -7.56
C SER A 83 0.19 -16.37 -7.87
N SER A 84 0.52 -15.25 -7.24
CA SER A 84 1.71 -14.44 -7.59
C SER A 84 3.02 -14.97 -7.03
N PHE A 85 2.99 -15.71 -5.92
CA PHE A 85 4.21 -16.06 -5.14
C PHE A 85 4.43 -17.58 -5.03
N THR A 86 4.38 -18.29 -6.15
CA THR A 86 4.43 -19.77 -6.18
C THR A 86 5.75 -20.38 -5.69
N SER A 87 6.85 -19.62 -5.72
CA SER A 87 8.17 -20.06 -5.23
C SER A 87 8.44 -19.67 -3.77
N GLU A 88 7.49 -19.03 -3.10
CA GLU A 88 7.65 -18.48 -1.77
C GLU A 88 6.67 -19.14 -0.79
N LYS A 89 7.02 -19.09 0.50
CA LYS A 89 6.12 -19.55 1.57
C LYS A 89 5.53 -18.35 2.27
N VAL A 90 4.21 -18.17 2.13
CA VAL A 90 3.47 -17.18 2.92
C VAL A 90 3.48 -17.61 4.39
N LEU A 91 3.99 -16.75 5.26
CA LEU A 91 3.94 -16.97 6.70
C LEU A 91 2.72 -16.33 7.35
N GLN A 92 2.38 -15.13 6.89
CA GLN A 92 1.31 -14.29 7.39
C GLN A 92 0.78 -13.47 6.22
N GLN A 93 -0.52 -13.22 6.24
CA GLN A 93 -1.22 -12.31 5.35
C GLN A 93 -2.01 -11.35 6.23
N ARG A 94 -1.97 -10.05 5.89
CA ARG A 94 -2.71 -9.01 6.58
C ARG A 94 -3.64 -8.32 5.60
N HIS A 95 -4.91 -8.21 5.97
CA HIS A 95 -5.92 -7.49 5.24
C HIS A 95 -6.32 -6.26 6.04
N LYS A 96 -6.32 -5.10 5.40
CA LYS A 96 -6.68 -3.84 6.05
C LYS A 96 -7.60 -3.03 5.15
N VAL A 97 -8.69 -2.57 5.72
CA VAL A 97 -9.58 -1.57 5.11
C VAL A 97 -9.51 -0.30 5.94
N SER A 98 -9.14 0.80 5.30
CA SER A 98 -9.10 2.12 5.92
C SER A 98 -9.97 3.11 5.16
N VAL A 99 -10.72 3.92 5.90
CA VAL A 99 -11.56 4.99 5.39
C VAL A 99 -10.85 6.32 5.60
N VAL A 100 -10.53 7.01 4.51
CA VAL A 100 -9.88 8.32 4.56
C VAL A 100 -10.96 9.40 4.60
N PRO A 101 -11.05 10.21 5.68
CA PRO A 101 -12.01 11.30 5.72
C PRO A 101 -11.63 12.38 4.71
N VAL A 102 -12.64 12.90 3.99
CA VAL A 102 -12.48 14.00 3.03
C VAL A 102 -13.57 15.02 3.27
N ALA A 103 -13.18 16.27 3.50
CA ALA A 103 -14.07 17.42 3.59
C ALA A 103 -13.93 18.30 2.35
N ALA A 104 -15.05 18.63 1.70
CA ALA A 104 -15.10 19.55 0.57
C ALA A 104 -15.57 20.93 1.07
N VAL A 105 -14.72 21.94 0.95
CA VAL A 105 -14.96 23.29 1.49
C VAL A 105 -15.13 24.27 0.34
N LYS A 106 -16.35 24.77 0.17
CA LYS A 106 -16.63 25.91 -0.70
C LYS A 106 -16.24 27.19 0.02
N TYR A 107 -15.50 28.06 -0.65
CA TYR A 107 -15.09 29.33 -0.09
C TYR A 107 -15.41 30.47 -1.05
N LYS A 108 -15.57 31.66 -0.45
CA LYS A 108 -15.61 32.92 -1.16
C LYS A 108 -14.55 33.83 -0.56
N TRP A 109 -13.65 34.31 -1.39
CA TRP A 109 -12.59 35.21 -1.00
C TRP A 109 -12.48 36.34 -2.02
N LYS A 110 -12.73 37.58 -1.56
CA LYS A 110 -12.90 38.75 -2.44
C LYS A 110 -13.95 38.44 -3.53
N ASN A 111 -13.56 38.53 -4.80
CA ASN A 111 -14.41 38.24 -5.96
C ASN A 111 -14.19 36.83 -6.53
N HIS A 112 -13.49 35.95 -5.80
CA HIS A 112 -13.29 34.55 -6.20
C HIS A 112 -14.11 33.62 -5.32
N GLU A 113 -14.79 32.69 -5.96
CA GLU A 113 -15.39 31.53 -5.33
C GLU A 113 -14.63 30.30 -5.79
N GLY A 114 -14.46 29.32 -4.90
CA GLY A 114 -13.71 28.11 -5.21
C GLY A 114 -14.06 26.96 -4.30
N LEU A 115 -13.42 25.84 -4.56
CA LEU A 115 -13.56 24.60 -3.80
C LEU A 115 -12.15 24.10 -3.46
N PHE A 116 -11.95 23.70 -2.21
CA PHE A 116 -10.78 22.92 -1.84
C PHE A 116 -11.20 21.71 -1.01
N HIS A 117 -10.32 20.72 -0.97
CA HIS A 117 -10.52 19.50 -0.19
C HIS A 117 -9.51 19.45 0.95
N VAL A 118 -9.96 19.09 2.14
CA VAL A 118 -9.11 18.69 3.26
C VAL A 118 -9.28 17.19 3.44
N TYR A 119 -8.18 16.43 3.48
CA TYR A 119 -8.25 14.98 3.47
C TYR A 119 -7.20 14.32 4.36
N GLY A 120 -7.55 13.14 4.86
CA GLY A 120 -6.72 12.36 5.78
C GLY A 120 -6.64 12.94 7.18
N TYR A 121 -6.10 12.15 8.10
CA TYR A 121 -5.84 12.61 9.47
C TYR A 121 -4.68 13.60 9.55
N GLU A 122 -3.82 13.64 8.55
CA GLU A 122 -2.79 14.66 8.37
C GLU A 122 -3.36 16.01 7.92
N GLN A 123 -4.66 16.10 7.63
CA GLN A 123 -5.34 17.32 7.20
C GLN A 123 -4.71 17.97 5.96
N LYS A 124 -4.24 17.15 5.00
CA LYS A 124 -3.66 17.66 3.76
C LYS A 124 -4.70 18.44 2.96
N VAL A 125 -4.26 19.52 2.32
CA VAL A 125 -5.13 20.41 1.55
C VAL A 125 -4.87 20.24 0.06
N TYR A 126 -5.94 20.09 -0.72
CA TYR A 126 -5.90 20.20 -2.17
C TYR A 126 -6.79 21.35 -2.63
N ALA A 127 -6.15 22.42 -3.12
CA ALA A 127 -6.80 23.63 -3.62
C ALA A 127 -6.24 24.00 -5.00
N PRO A 128 -6.64 23.32 -6.09
CA PRO A 128 -6.10 23.58 -7.42
C PRO A 128 -6.47 24.98 -7.95
N ASP A 129 -7.64 25.49 -7.56
CA ASP A 129 -8.18 26.76 -8.02
C ASP A 129 -7.88 27.93 -7.06
N TYR A 130 -6.87 27.78 -6.19
CA TYR A 130 -6.52 28.82 -5.23
C TYR A 130 -5.97 30.06 -5.94
N PRO A 131 -6.57 31.26 -5.77
CA PRO A 131 -6.30 32.42 -6.62
C PRO A 131 -4.95 33.10 -6.31
N GLN A 132 -4.30 32.78 -5.20
CA GLN A 132 -2.99 33.33 -4.84
C GLN A 132 -1.90 32.26 -4.96
N THR A 133 -1.41 32.03 -6.17
CA THR A 133 -0.15 31.32 -6.40
C THR A 133 1.03 32.26 -6.12
N CYS A 134 1.38 32.44 -4.84
CA CYS A 134 2.59 33.18 -4.51
C CYS A 134 3.82 32.33 -4.90
N CYS A 135 4.62 32.79 -5.88
CA CYS A 135 5.84 32.11 -6.35
C CYS A 135 6.93 31.86 -5.28
N CYS A 136 6.75 32.34 -4.04
CA CYS A 136 7.79 32.30 -3.00
C CYS A 136 7.37 31.61 -1.69
N CYS A 137 6.12 31.18 -1.54
CA CYS A 137 5.65 30.57 -0.30
C CYS A 137 4.93 29.26 -0.60
N CYS A 138 5.62 28.14 -0.34
CA CYS A 138 4.97 26.84 -0.21
C CYS A 138 3.89 26.96 0.87
N ILE A 139 2.63 26.86 0.46
CA ILE A 139 1.52 26.76 1.42
C ILE A 139 1.51 25.29 1.88
N LEU A 140 1.81 25.11 3.17
CA LEU A 140 1.78 23.84 3.91
C LEU A 140 0.37 23.24 3.96
#